data_AF-A0A2G1Y0C8-F1
#
_entry.id   AF-A0A2G1Y0C8-F1
#
_cell.length_a   1.000
_cell.length_b   1.000
_cell.length_c   1.000
_cell.angle_alpha   90.00
_cell.angle_beta   90.00
_cell.angle_gamma   90.00
#
_symmetry.space_group_name_H-M   'P 1'
#
loop_
_entity.id
_entity.type
_entity.pdbx_description
1 polymer ?
#
loop_
_entity_poly.entity_id
_entity_poly.type
_entity_poly.pdbx_seq_one_letter_code
_entity_poly.pdbx_strand_id
1 'polypeptide(L)'
;MSLKSKHAAFTMIELIFVIVIMGIIGKFGVEFLANAYENFIFSKINNHLQSTSGAAVELIAKRLEFRIKKSAISRNTTTGTWSYIQGAGGDDNATVLEWISTDIDGFRGNSLPFWSAVIDLGASSETKLISPATNTTKVSQLINTLSYGNSDINDTAIYFINSLLKLNPWGYDGVISDQSHTMHPIKAGTQINEILPNSTVNSTVSFTGNEVYEYYKLAWTAYAIELKNDNLWLYYDYQPWQGEHYDTDGKQALIAEDISAFRFRSAGSLIKIQVCAKSNLPGKEYALCKEKTVY
;
A
#
# COMPACT_ATOMS: atom_id res chain seq x y z
N MET A 1 80.86 37.74 24.53
CA MET A 1 81.10 36.30 24.32
C MET A 1 79.82 35.71 23.74
N SER A 2 79.73 35.59 22.40
CA SER A 2 78.52 35.13 21.71
C SER A 2 78.74 33.70 21.24
N LEU A 3 78.05 32.74 21.88
CA LEU A 3 78.03 31.34 21.49
C LEU A 3 77.13 31.20 20.24
N LYS A 4 77.77 31.16 19.06
CA LYS A 4 77.09 30.78 17.82
C LYS A 4 76.69 29.30 17.90
N SER A 5 75.39 29.05 18.05
CA SER A 5 74.77 27.74 17.88
C SER A 5 75.07 27.20 16.47
N LYS A 6 75.75 26.06 16.36
CA LYS A 6 75.89 25.34 15.09
C LYS A 6 74.59 24.57 14.86
N HIS A 7 73.77 25.00 13.89
CA HIS A 7 72.67 24.18 13.41
C HIS A 7 73.26 22.93 12.73
N ALA A 8 72.94 21.75 13.25
CA ALA A 8 73.25 20.49 12.59
C ALA A 8 72.43 20.41 11.29
N ALA A 9 73.10 20.41 10.16
CA ALA A 9 72.47 20.20 8.87
C ALA A 9 72.26 18.71 8.63
N PHE A 10 71.08 18.35 8.11
CA PHE A 10 70.73 16.99 7.71
C PHE A 10 71.73 16.46 6.66
N THR A 11 72.09 15.17 6.77
CA THR A 11 72.90 14.54 5.72
C THR A 11 72.02 14.22 4.51
N MET A 12 72.57 14.31 3.29
CA MET A 12 71.84 14.03 2.04
C MET A 12 71.13 12.66 2.05
N ILE A 13 71.75 11.65 2.67
CA ILE A 13 71.17 10.30 2.76
C ILE A 13 69.96 10.24 3.69
N GLU A 14 70.00 10.96 4.81
CA GLU A 14 68.92 11.01 5.79
C GLU A 14 67.69 11.73 5.21
N LEU A 15 67.89 12.74 4.37
CA LEU A 15 66.82 13.44 3.64
C LEU A 15 66.13 12.53 2.62
N ILE A 16 66.87 11.71 1.88
CA ILE A 16 66.30 10.73 0.94
C ILE A 16 65.47 9.69 1.70
N PHE A 17 65.98 9.17 2.83
CA PHE A 17 65.23 8.22 3.66
C PHE A 17 63.91 8.80 4.16
N VAL A 18 63.90 10.05 4.62
CA VAL A 18 62.67 10.72 5.07
C VAL A 18 61.66 10.86 3.93
N ILE A 19 62.09 11.27 2.74
CA ILE A 19 61.20 11.41 1.57
C ILE A 19 60.59 10.07 1.19
N VAL A 20 61.38 8.99 1.16
CA VAL A 20 60.89 7.64 0.82
C VAL A 20 59.90 7.14 1.86
N ILE A 21 60.21 7.28 3.15
CA ILE A 21 59.31 6.84 4.24
C ILE A 21 58.00 7.64 4.21
N MET A 22 58.07 8.96 4.03
CA MET A 22 56.87 9.80 3.87
C MET A 22 56.06 9.43 2.62
N GLY A 23 56.73 9.08 1.52
CA GLY A 23 56.06 8.59 0.31
C GLY A 23 55.31 7.28 0.53
N ILE A 24 55.93 6.33 1.24
CA ILE A 24 55.31 5.04 1.57
C ILE A 24 54.14 5.22 2.55
N ILE A 25 54.31 6.00 3.62
CA ILE A 25 53.25 6.28 4.60
C ILE A 25 52.11 7.04 3.92
N GLY A 26 52.42 8.03 3.08
CA GLY A 26 51.43 8.78 2.32
C GLY A 26 50.62 7.87 1.40
N LYS A 27 51.28 6.95 0.68
CA LYS A 27 50.59 5.95 -0.16
C LYS A 27 49.63 5.09 0.66
N PHE A 28 50.12 4.46 1.74
CA PHE A 28 49.28 3.59 2.56
C PHE A 28 48.17 4.35 3.29
N GLY A 29 48.42 5.58 3.72
CA GLY A 29 47.42 6.44 4.35
C GLY A 29 46.28 6.81 3.39
N VAL A 30 46.62 7.16 2.15
CA VAL A 30 45.63 7.46 1.10
C VAL A 30 44.83 6.21 0.71
N GLU A 31 45.49 5.07 0.53
CA GLU A 31 44.80 3.80 0.23
C GLU A 31 43.85 3.37 1.36
N PHE A 32 44.30 3.50 2.61
CA PHE A 32 43.45 3.21 3.78
C PHE A 32 42.23 4.13 3.84
N LEU A 33 42.42 5.43 3.65
CA LEU A 33 41.34 6.41 3.65
C LEU A 33 40.33 6.14 2.53
N ALA A 34 40.81 5.86 1.31
CA ALA A 34 39.97 5.52 0.17
C ALA A 34 39.12 4.27 0.46
N ASN A 35 39.74 3.21 0.98
CA ASN A 35 39.04 1.97 1.33
C ASN A 35 38.02 2.17 2.46
N ALA A 36 38.36 2.93 3.50
CA ALA A 36 37.44 3.24 4.60
C ALA A 36 36.21 4.02 4.09
N TYR A 37 36.42 4.97 3.18
CA TYR A 37 35.36 5.76 2.58
C TYR A 37 34.44 4.93 1.68
N GLU A 38 34.98 4.08 0.80
CA GLU A 38 34.19 3.16 -0.03
C GLU A 38 33.33 2.22 0.83
N ASN A 39 33.91 1.64 1.89
CA ASN A 39 33.17 0.76 2.80
C ASN A 39 32.05 1.49 3.54
N PHE A 40 32.30 2.72 3.99
CA PHE A 40 31.29 3.54 4.65
C PHE A 40 30.13 3.88 3.70
N ILE A 41 30.43 4.32 2.48
CA ILE A 41 29.42 4.61 1.46
C ILE A 41 28.59 3.36 1.17
N PHE A 42 29.25 2.23 0.92
CA PHE A 42 28.55 0.98 0.64
C PHE A 42 27.63 0.56 1.79
N SER A 43 28.11 0.60 3.02
CA SER A 43 27.32 0.28 4.20
C SER A 43 26.12 1.22 4.37
N LYS A 44 26.34 2.53 4.22
CA LYS A 44 25.27 3.54 4.30
C LYS A 44 24.19 3.30 3.26
N ILE A 45 24.58 3.07 2.00
CA ILE A 45 23.63 2.82 0.91
C ILE A 45 22.87 1.53 1.13
N ASN A 46 23.57 0.44 1.45
CA ASN A 46 22.92 -0.83 1.73
C ASN A 46 21.89 -0.69 2.86
N ASN A 47 22.25 -0.02 3.97
CA ASN A 47 21.32 0.21 5.07
C ASN A 47 20.12 1.06 4.65
N HIS A 48 20.33 2.11 3.85
CA HIS A 48 19.25 2.94 3.33
C HIS A 48 18.29 2.13 2.44
N LEU A 49 18.81 1.40 1.45
CA LEU A 49 17.98 0.61 0.54
C LEU A 49 17.21 -0.50 1.27
N GLN A 50 17.84 -1.14 2.26
CA GLN A 50 17.20 -2.13 3.14
C GLN A 50 16.04 -1.53 3.94
N SER A 51 16.26 -0.32 4.49
CA SER A 51 15.24 0.40 5.24
C SER A 51 14.08 0.84 4.35
N THR A 52 14.36 1.45 3.20
CA THR A 52 13.34 1.96 2.26
C THR A 52 12.49 0.82 1.69
N SER A 53 13.11 -0.19 1.09
CA SER A 53 12.39 -1.35 0.55
C SER A 53 11.66 -2.15 1.64
N GLY A 54 12.27 -2.27 2.83
CA GLY A 54 11.66 -2.95 3.98
C GLY A 54 10.41 -2.25 4.49
N ALA A 55 10.48 -0.93 4.71
CA ALA A 55 9.34 -0.14 5.16
C ALA A 55 8.19 -0.13 4.14
N ALA A 56 8.51 0.00 2.85
CA ALA A 56 7.52 -0.01 1.77
C ALA A 56 6.76 -1.34 1.73
N VAL A 57 7.48 -2.47 1.73
CA VAL A 57 6.90 -3.81 1.71
C VAL A 57 6.06 -4.07 2.96
N GLU A 58 6.51 -3.62 4.13
CA GLU A 58 5.75 -3.78 5.38
C GLU A 58 4.44 -3.01 5.35
N LEU A 59 4.46 -1.75 4.91
CA LEU A 59 3.28 -0.90 4.80
C LEU A 59 2.25 -1.53 3.84
N ILE A 60 2.69 -1.94 2.65
CA ILE A 60 1.83 -2.57 1.65
C ILE A 60 1.24 -3.87 2.21
N ALA A 61 2.08 -4.70 2.85
CA ALA A 61 1.62 -5.95 3.42
C ALA A 61 0.56 -5.76 4.51
N LYS A 62 0.73 -4.74 5.37
CA LYS A 62 -0.23 -4.44 6.44
C LYS A 62 -1.58 -3.94 5.92
N ARG A 63 -1.60 -3.23 4.79
CA ARG A 63 -2.85 -2.85 4.12
C ARG A 63 -3.50 -4.03 3.39
N LEU A 64 -2.69 -4.89 2.75
CA LEU A 64 -3.17 -6.10 2.07
C LEU A 64 -3.75 -7.16 3.01
N GLU A 65 -3.35 -7.16 4.29
CA GLU A 65 -3.84 -8.10 5.32
C GLU A 65 -5.37 -8.04 5.47
N PHE A 66 -5.96 -6.86 5.30
CA PHE A 66 -7.41 -6.63 5.46
C PHE A 66 -8.18 -6.60 4.14
N ARG A 67 -7.55 -6.98 3.03
CA ARG A 67 -8.20 -7.02 1.72
C ARG A 67 -9.37 -8.00 1.69
N ILE A 68 -10.38 -7.70 0.88
CA ILE A 68 -11.36 -8.69 0.47
C ILE A 68 -10.68 -9.58 -0.57
N LYS A 69 -10.40 -10.84 -0.23
CA LYS A 69 -9.46 -11.71 -0.96
C LYS A 69 -9.69 -11.80 -2.47
N LYS A 70 -10.95 -11.84 -2.91
CA LYS A 70 -11.34 -11.98 -4.32
C LYS A 70 -11.41 -10.63 -5.08
N SER A 71 -11.19 -9.51 -4.40
CA SER A 71 -11.24 -8.15 -4.99
C SER A 71 -9.90 -7.66 -5.53
N ALA A 72 -8.81 -8.41 -5.31
CA ALA A 72 -7.49 -8.00 -5.75
C ALA A 72 -7.34 -8.18 -7.27
N ILE A 73 -6.92 -7.10 -7.94
CA ILE A 73 -6.71 -7.03 -9.39
C ILE A 73 -5.32 -6.47 -9.69
N SER A 74 -4.85 -6.75 -10.89
CA SER A 74 -3.66 -6.18 -11.48
C SER A 74 -4.07 -5.31 -12.67
N ARG A 75 -3.63 -4.05 -12.72
CA ARG A 75 -3.85 -3.18 -13.89
C ARG A 75 -2.57 -2.93 -14.64
N ASN A 76 -2.70 -2.90 -15.96
CA ASN A 76 -1.67 -2.43 -16.86
C ASN A 76 -2.02 -1.01 -17.32
N THR A 77 -1.23 -0.04 -16.87
CA THR A 77 -1.42 1.38 -17.20
C THR A 77 -1.15 1.70 -18.67
N THR A 78 -0.46 0.83 -19.39
CA THR A 78 -0.16 1.00 -20.83
C THR A 78 -1.37 0.67 -21.71
N THR A 79 -2.07 -0.42 -21.40
CA THR A 79 -3.23 -0.89 -22.17
C THR A 79 -4.56 -0.42 -21.59
N GLY A 80 -4.58 0.04 -20.33
CA GLY A 80 -5.80 0.36 -19.59
C GLY A 80 -6.61 -0.87 -19.17
N THR A 81 -6.07 -2.09 -19.37
CA THR A 81 -6.75 -3.33 -19.04
C THR A 81 -6.40 -3.79 -17.63
N TRP A 82 -7.31 -4.55 -17.02
CA TRP A 82 -7.11 -5.15 -15.72
C TRP A 82 -7.52 -6.61 -15.71
N SER A 83 -6.95 -7.38 -14.79
CA SER A 83 -7.29 -8.79 -14.57
C SER A 83 -7.25 -9.14 -13.09
N TYR A 84 -8.01 -10.15 -12.69
CA TYR A 84 -7.92 -10.69 -11.33
C TYR A 84 -6.58 -11.35 -11.10
N ILE A 85 -5.88 -10.96 -10.03
CA ILE A 85 -4.54 -11.49 -9.74
C ILE A 85 -4.55 -13.00 -9.45
N GLN A 86 -5.68 -13.54 -8.99
CA GLN A 86 -5.85 -14.97 -8.67
C GLN A 86 -6.16 -15.85 -9.89
N GLY A 87 -6.38 -15.25 -11.08
CA GLY A 87 -6.68 -15.97 -12.32
C GLY A 87 -5.43 -16.36 -13.11
N ALA A 88 -5.61 -17.23 -14.12
CA ALA A 88 -4.56 -17.69 -15.03
C ALA A 88 -4.02 -16.60 -16.01
N GLY A 89 -4.21 -15.33 -15.68
CA GLY A 89 -3.96 -14.19 -16.57
C GLY A 89 -3.56 -12.93 -15.82
N GLY A 90 -2.77 -13.06 -14.75
CA GLY A 90 -2.02 -11.92 -14.24
C GLY A 90 -1.15 -11.39 -15.38
N ASP A 91 -1.33 -10.12 -15.74
CA ASP A 91 -0.47 -9.49 -16.74
C ASP A 91 0.91 -9.28 -16.10
N ASP A 92 1.93 -9.94 -16.64
CA ASP A 92 3.31 -9.80 -16.16
C ASP A 92 3.83 -8.36 -16.28
N ASN A 93 3.16 -7.53 -17.10
CA ASN A 93 3.44 -6.11 -17.27
C ASN A 93 2.52 -5.22 -16.43
N ALA A 94 1.68 -5.78 -15.57
CA ALA A 94 0.86 -4.98 -14.66
C ALA A 94 1.75 -4.20 -13.70
N THR A 95 1.55 -2.89 -13.69
CA THR A 95 2.30 -1.93 -12.87
C THR A 95 1.55 -1.54 -11.60
N VAL A 96 0.25 -1.85 -11.56
CA VAL A 96 -0.65 -1.46 -10.46
C VAL A 96 -1.25 -2.68 -9.80
N LEU A 97 -1.12 -2.75 -8.48
CA LEU A 97 -1.84 -3.70 -7.63
C LEU A 97 -2.99 -2.95 -6.96
N GLU A 98 -4.23 -3.38 -7.17
CA GLU A 98 -5.41 -2.75 -6.59
C GLU A 98 -6.30 -3.76 -5.87
N TRP A 99 -6.93 -3.34 -4.76
CA TRP A 99 -7.84 -4.18 -3.99
C TRP A 99 -8.82 -3.36 -3.16
N ILE A 100 -9.94 -3.98 -2.78
CA ILE A 100 -10.88 -3.41 -1.80
C ILE A 100 -10.49 -3.87 -0.41
N SER A 101 -10.47 -2.96 0.56
CA SER A 101 -10.17 -3.27 1.95
C SER A 101 -11.42 -3.33 2.81
N THR A 102 -11.39 -4.25 3.77
CA THR A 102 -12.32 -4.21 4.90
C THR A 102 -11.97 -3.04 5.81
N ASP A 103 -12.98 -2.39 6.38
CA ASP A 103 -12.84 -1.34 7.39
C ASP A 103 -12.35 -1.91 8.72
N ILE A 104 -11.04 -2.05 8.86
CA ILE A 104 -10.44 -2.51 10.11
C ILE A 104 -10.45 -1.43 11.19
N ASP A 105 -10.41 -0.15 10.81
CA ASP A 105 -10.32 0.95 11.76
C ASP A 105 -11.65 1.10 12.51
N GLY A 106 -12.79 1.04 11.81
CA GLY A 106 -14.10 1.01 12.47
C GLY A 106 -14.39 -0.31 13.18
N PHE A 107 -13.84 -1.43 12.70
CA PHE A 107 -14.00 -2.72 13.38
C PHE A 107 -13.21 -2.81 14.68
N ARG A 108 -12.03 -2.17 14.76
CA ARG A 108 -11.29 -2.01 16.02
C ARG A 108 -12.02 -1.06 16.96
N GLY A 109 -12.55 0.03 16.41
CA GLY A 109 -13.22 1.07 17.18
C GLY A 109 -12.30 1.68 18.24
N ASN A 110 -12.90 2.26 19.29
CA ASN A 110 -12.15 2.82 20.42
C ASN A 110 -12.16 1.86 21.62
N SER A 111 -13.36 1.57 22.14
CA SER A 111 -13.59 0.60 23.21
C SER A 111 -14.37 -0.63 22.74
N LEU A 112 -15.23 -0.44 21.73
CA LEU A 112 -16.00 -1.47 21.05
C LEU A 112 -15.98 -1.18 19.54
N PRO A 113 -16.11 -2.22 18.69
CA PRO A 113 -16.30 -2.04 17.26
C PRO A 113 -17.46 -1.07 16.95
N PHE A 114 -17.30 -0.24 15.93
CA PHE A 114 -18.38 0.63 15.46
C PHE A 114 -19.39 -0.11 14.57
N TRP A 115 -19.00 -1.27 14.03
CA TRP A 115 -19.87 -2.19 13.30
C TRP A 115 -19.58 -3.64 13.71
N SER A 116 -20.59 -4.50 13.65
CA SER A 116 -20.56 -5.83 14.31
C SER A 116 -20.29 -7.03 13.39
N ALA A 117 -20.23 -6.81 12.07
CA ALA A 117 -20.07 -7.85 11.05
C ALA A 117 -21.20 -8.90 10.99
N VAL A 118 -22.30 -8.67 11.72
CA VAL A 118 -23.46 -9.56 11.78
C VAL A 118 -24.73 -8.79 11.47
N ILE A 119 -25.61 -9.42 10.70
CA ILE A 119 -26.96 -8.98 10.38
C ILE A 119 -27.94 -9.95 11.02
N ASP A 120 -28.93 -9.40 11.70
CA ASP A 120 -30.09 -10.15 12.19
C ASP A 120 -31.09 -10.29 11.04
N LEU A 121 -31.09 -11.46 10.38
CA LEU A 121 -31.98 -11.73 9.26
C LEU A 121 -33.46 -11.75 9.66
N GLY A 122 -33.78 -12.13 10.91
CA GLY A 122 -35.15 -12.19 11.41
C GLY A 122 -35.75 -10.79 11.66
N ALA A 123 -34.91 -9.82 12.02
CA ALA A 123 -35.30 -8.42 12.15
C ALA A 123 -35.15 -7.61 10.85
N SER A 124 -34.52 -8.18 9.82
CA SER A 124 -34.27 -7.54 8.52
C SER A 124 -35.43 -7.71 7.54
N SER A 125 -35.38 -6.94 6.45
CA SER A 125 -36.33 -6.97 5.34
C SER A 125 -35.60 -6.67 4.03
N GLU A 126 -36.29 -6.82 2.90
CA GLU A 126 -35.71 -6.57 1.57
C GLU A 126 -35.21 -5.14 1.38
N THR A 127 -35.76 -4.17 2.10
CA THR A 127 -35.36 -2.75 1.98
C THR A 127 -34.42 -2.30 3.09
N LYS A 128 -34.13 -3.16 4.07
CA LYS A 128 -33.40 -2.77 5.28
C LYS A 128 -32.81 -3.98 6.01
N LEU A 129 -31.51 -3.92 6.24
CA LEU A 129 -30.79 -4.88 7.06
C LEU A 129 -30.60 -4.30 8.47
N ILE A 130 -30.83 -5.12 9.49
CA ILE A 130 -30.58 -4.78 10.88
C ILE A 130 -29.26 -5.42 11.28
N SER A 131 -28.27 -4.60 11.63
CA SER A 131 -26.99 -5.08 12.14
C SER A 131 -26.88 -4.75 13.63
N PRO A 132 -27.15 -5.72 14.53
CA PRO A 132 -27.09 -5.47 15.97
C PRO A 132 -25.72 -4.95 16.38
N ALA A 133 -25.66 -4.03 17.35
CA ALA A 133 -24.44 -3.40 17.84
C ALA A 133 -23.63 -2.57 16.82
N THR A 134 -24.10 -2.41 15.58
CA THR A 134 -23.56 -1.42 14.64
C THR A 134 -24.08 -0.02 14.98
N ASN A 135 -23.21 0.98 14.83
CA ASN A 135 -23.53 2.39 14.98
C ASN A 135 -23.05 3.15 13.73
N THR A 136 -23.95 3.28 12.75
CA THR A 136 -23.70 3.93 11.45
C THR A 136 -23.25 5.38 11.60
N THR A 137 -23.71 6.10 12.63
CA THR A 137 -23.23 7.46 12.94
C THR A 137 -21.75 7.49 13.30
N LYS A 138 -21.28 6.57 14.16
CA LYS A 138 -19.86 6.49 14.52
C LYS A 138 -19.00 6.06 13.34
N VAL A 139 -19.48 5.10 12.53
CA VAL A 139 -18.79 4.69 11.30
C VAL A 139 -18.68 5.88 10.33
N SER A 140 -19.78 6.61 10.10
CA SER A 140 -19.80 7.82 9.27
C SER A 140 -18.80 8.88 9.76
N GLN A 141 -18.76 9.17 11.06
CA GLN A 141 -17.81 10.13 11.64
C GLN A 141 -16.35 9.70 11.48
N LEU A 142 -16.07 8.40 11.68
CA LEU A 142 -14.74 7.86 11.48
C LEU A 142 -14.31 7.99 10.02
N ILE A 143 -15.13 7.53 9.09
CA ILE A 143 -14.84 7.59 7.65
C ILE A 143 -14.64 9.04 7.24
N ASN A 144 -15.52 9.95 7.66
CA ASN A 144 -15.38 11.38 7.37
C ASN A 144 -14.05 11.96 7.87
N THR A 145 -13.57 11.51 9.03
CA THR A 145 -12.27 11.94 9.56
C THR A 145 -11.11 11.38 8.74
N LEU A 146 -11.14 10.08 8.40
CA LEU A 146 -10.09 9.40 7.63
C LEU A 146 -10.03 9.85 6.16
N SER A 147 -11.18 10.20 5.60
CA SER A 147 -11.37 10.74 4.26
C SER A 147 -11.26 12.27 4.22
N TYR A 148 -10.83 12.94 5.28
CA TYR A 148 -10.73 14.41 5.34
C TYR A 148 -12.00 15.15 4.84
N GLY A 149 -13.17 14.59 5.11
CA GLY A 149 -14.47 15.15 4.74
C GLY A 149 -15.06 14.63 3.43
N ASN A 150 -14.38 13.76 2.69
CA ASN A 150 -14.81 13.35 1.33
C ASN A 150 -15.88 12.26 1.31
N SER A 151 -15.80 11.31 2.24
CA SER A 151 -16.69 10.13 2.25
C SER A 151 -17.33 9.95 3.62
N ASP A 152 -18.47 9.27 3.63
CA ASP A 152 -19.19 8.84 4.83
C ASP A 152 -19.76 7.41 4.70
N ILE A 153 -20.70 7.04 5.57
CA ILE A 153 -21.34 5.71 5.57
C ILE A 153 -22.10 5.40 4.25
N ASN A 154 -22.57 6.42 3.55
CA ASN A 154 -23.36 6.29 2.32
C ASN A 154 -22.50 5.95 1.10
N ASP A 155 -21.19 6.19 1.18
CA ASP A 155 -20.23 5.80 0.14
C ASP A 155 -19.74 4.37 0.34
N THR A 156 -20.07 3.74 1.47
CA THR A 156 -19.61 2.39 1.79
C THR A 156 -20.41 1.30 1.10
N ALA A 157 -19.80 0.12 1.07
CA ALA A 157 -20.44 -1.08 0.63
C ALA A 157 -20.17 -2.23 1.60
N ILE A 158 -21.05 -3.23 1.58
CA ILE A 158 -20.88 -4.47 2.33
C ILE A 158 -20.64 -5.64 1.38
N TYR A 159 -19.81 -6.58 1.83
CA TYR A 159 -19.57 -7.85 1.18
C TYR A 159 -19.99 -8.98 2.11
N PHE A 160 -20.95 -9.78 1.68
CA PHE A 160 -21.35 -10.98 2.42
C PHE A 160 -20.27 -12.07 2.32
N ILE A 161 -19.87 -12.61 3.48
CA ILE A 161 -18.84 -13.65 3.51
C ILE A 161 -19.35 -14.89 2.77
N ASN A 162 -18.52 -15.42 1.87
CA ASN A 162 -18.81 -16.56 1.00
C ASN A 162 -19.82 -16.31 -0.13
N SER A 163 -20.21 -15.06 -0.40
CA SER A 163 -21.03 -14.77 -1.57
C SER A 163 -20.29 -15.14 -2.88
N LEU A 164 -21.08 -15.55 -3.87
CA LEU A 164 -20.60 -15.90 -5.20
C LEU A 164 -20.15 -14.64 -5.95
N LEU A 165 -19.15 -14.81 -6.84
CA LEU A 165 -18.76 -13.75 -7.77
C LEU A 165 -19.84 -13.61 -8.84
N LYS A 166 -20.38 -12.40 -8.98
CA LYS A 166 -21.35 -12.04 -10.01
C LYS A 166 -20.69 -11.14 -11.06
N LEU A 167 -21.45 -10.71 -12.06
CA LEU A 167 -20.98 -9.71 -13.03
C LEU A 167 -20.58 -8.43 -12.29
N ASN A 168 -19.50 -7.76 -12.73
CA ASN A 168 -18.95 -6.56 -12.09
C ASN A 168 -18.95 -6.64 -10.54
N PRO A 169 -18.32 -7.67 -9.95
CA PRO A 169 -18.56 -8.02 -8.55
C PRO A 169 -18.11 -6.93 -7.56
N TRP A 170 -17.18 -6.08 -7.96
CA TRP A 170 -16.50 -5.11 -7.11
C TRP A 170 -16.67 -3.65 -7.56
N GLY A 171 -17.21 -3.40 -8.75
CA GLY A 171 -17.34 -2.05 -9.34
C GLY A 171 -16.23 -1.66 -10.32
N TYR A 172 -15.23 -2.51 -10.57
CA TYR A 172 -14.13 -2.17 -11.48
C TYR A 172 -14.54 -2.04 -12.96
N ASP A 173 -15.69 -2.61 -13.37
CA ASP A 173 -16.25 -2.48 -14.71
C ASP A 173 -17.25 -1.31 -14.83
N GLY A 174 -17.46 -0.55 -13.75
CA GLY A 174 -18.39 0.57 -13.69
C GLY A 174 -19.23 0.59 -12.41
N VAL A 175 -20.04 1.64 -12.27
CA VAL A 175 -20.88 1.85 -11.08
C VAL A 175 -21.84 0.68 -10.84
N ILE A 176 -21.92 0.23 -9.58
CA ILE A 176 -22.91 -0.75 -9.15
C ILE A 176 -24.24 -0.03 -8.94
N SER A 177 -25.19 -0.30 -9.82
CA SER A 177 -26.48 0.41 -9.85
C SER A 177 -27.61 -0.30 -9.09
N ASP A 178 -27.40 -1.54 -8.63
CA ASP A 178 -28.38 -2.36 -7.91
C ASP A 178 -27.71 -3.34 -6.92
N GLN A 179 -28.51 -4.15 -6.23
CA GLN A 179 -28.05 -5.12 -5.23
C GLN A 179 -27.82 -6.54 -5.79
N SER A 180 -27.80 -6.69 -7.12
CA SER A 180 -27.59 -7.98 -7.79
C SER A 180 -26.13 -8.34 -8.00
N HIS A 181 -25.20 -7.58 -7.41
CA HIS A 181 -23.75 -7.74 -7.52
C HIS A 181 -23.18 -8.49 -6.29
N THR A 182 -21.86 -8.71 -6.25
CA THR A 182 -21.19 -9.34 -5.09
C THR A 182 -20.95 -8.33 -3.96
N MET A 183 -20.61 -7.09 -4.32
CA MET A 183 -20.52 -5.96 -3.43
C MET A 183 -21.87 -5.24 -3.40
N HIS A 184 -22.30 -4.83 -2.21
CA HIS A 184 -23.60 -4.20 -1.98
C HIS A 184 -23.40 -2.78 -1.45
N PRO A 185 -23.53 -1.72 -2.28
CA PRO A 185 -23.48 -0.35 -1.79
C PRO A 185 -24.60 -0.10 -0.78
N ILE A 186 -24.29 0.61 0.29
CA ILE A 186 -25.22 0.84 1.40
C ILE A 186 -25.31 2.31 1.80
N LYS A 187 -26.32 2.62 2.60
CA LYS A 187 -26.50 3.90 3.29
C LYS A 187 -27.05 3.69 4.69
N ALA A 188 -26.90 4.69 5.54
CA ALA A 188 -27.48 4.64 6.88
C ALA A 188 -29.02 4.72 6.82
N GLY A 189 -29.67 4.00 7.74
CA GLY A 189 -31.10 4.11 7.99
C GLY A 189 -31.46 5.20 8.98
N THR A 190 -32.72 5.18 9.44
CA THR A 190 -33.20 6.12 10.46
C THR A 190 -32.64 5.78 11.84
N GLN A 191 -32.48 4.48 12.13
CA GLN A 191 -31.83 4.02 13.35
C GLN A 191 -30.35 3.72 13.10
N ILE A 192 -29.55 3.84 14.17
CA ILE A 192 -28.08 3.70 14.11
C ILE A 192 -27.60 2.30 13.68
N ASN A 193 -28.46 1.29 13.78
CA ASN A 193 -28.17 -0.11 13.45
C ASN A 193 -28.79 -0.55 12.13
N GLU A 194 -29.39 0.38 11.38
CA GLU A 194 -30.05 0.11 10.12
C GLU A 194 -29.11 0.39 8.95
N ILE A 195 -28.99 -0.61 8.08
CA ILE A 195 -28.23 -0.58 6.83
C ILE A 195 -29.24 -0.70 5.68
N LEU A 196 -29.32 0.32 4.85
CA LEU A 196 -30.22 0.33 3.69
C LEU A 196 -29.41 0.14 2.42
N PRO A 197 -29.98 -0.48 1.38
CA PRO A 197 -29.33 -0.54 0.07
C PRO A 197 -29.20 0.87 -0.51
N ASN A 198 -28.09 1.12 -1.20
CA ASN A 198 -27.80 2.40 -1.86
C ASN A 198 -27.45 2.20 -3.34
N SER A 199 -27.64 3.27 -4.12
CA SER A 199 -27.23 3.37 -5.51
C SER A 199 -27.25 4.84 -5.92
N THR A 200 -26.20 5.28 -6.60
CA THR A 200 -26.10 6.63 -7.18
C THR A 200 -26.85 6.75 -8.51
N VAL A 201 -27.28 5.63 -9.09
CA VAL A 201 -27.97 5.56 -10.38
C VAL A 201 -29.47 5.33 -10.22
N ASN A 202 -29.87 4.45 -9.30
CA ASN A 202 -31.26 4.04 -9.11
C ASN A 202 -31.75 4.44 -7.72
N SER A 203 -32.78 5.28 -7.64
CA SER A 203 -33.37 5.71 -6.37
C SER A 203 -34.16 4.61 -5.65
N THR A 204 -34.57 3.57 -6.39
CA THR A 204 -35.35 2.44 -5.88
C THR A 204 -34.52 1.18 -5.97
N VAL A 205 -33.75 0.91 -4.93
CA VAL A 205 -32.95 -0.31 -4.79
C VAL A 205 -33.37 -1.09 -3.55
N SER A 206 -33.38 -2.42 -3.66
CA SER A 206 -33.69 -3.34 -2.57
C SER A 206 -32.84 -4.61 -2.69
N PHE A 207 -32.77 -5.37 -1.61
CA PHE A 207 -32.22 -6.73 -1.57
C PHE A 207 -33.22 -7.79 -2.07
N THR A 208 -34.37 -7.40 -2.63
CA THR A 208 -35.37 -8.32 -3.18
C THR A 208 -34.76 -9.24 -4.22
N GLY A 209 -34.97 -10.56 -4.08
CA GLY A 209 -34.44 -11.57 -5.01
C GLY A 209 -32.92 -11.76 -4.96
N ASN A 210 -32.22 -11.13 -4.00
CA ASN A 210 -30.78 -11.25 -3.82
C ASN A 210 -30.46 -12.09 -2.58
N GLU A 211 -29.36 -12.84 -2.66
CA GLU A 211 -28.87 -13.62 -1.53
C GLU A 211 -28.25 -12.67 -0.49
N VAL A 212 -28.86 -12.63 0.69
CA VAL A 212 -28.38 -11.90 1.86
C VAL A 212 -27.92 -12.92 2.90
N TYR A 213 -26.74 -12.70 3.46
CA TYR A 213 -26.15 -13.57 4.47
C TYR A 213 -25.97 -12.81 5.79
N GLU A 214 -25.92 -13.54 6.91
CA GLU A 214 -25.74 -12.93 8.24
C GLU A 214 -24.39 -12.23 8.39
N TYR A 215 -23.32 -12.85 7.91
CA TYR A 215 -21.97 -12.35 8.11
C TYR A 215 -21.51 -11.47 6.95
N TYR A 216 -21.04 -10.27 7.26
CA TYR A 216 -20.59 -9.31 6.27
C TYR A 216 -19.27 -8.65 6.66
N LYS A 217 -18.61 -8.07 5.65
CA LYS A 217 -17.48 -7.16 5.79
C LYS A 217 -17.91 -5.79 5.28
N LEU A 218 -17.62 -4.73 6.04
CA LEU A 218 -17.81 -3.35 5.60
C LEU A 218 -16.55 -2.88 4.86
N ALA A 219 -16.72 -2.19 3.74
CA ALA A 219 -15.65 -1.55 2.97
C ALA A 219 -16.04 -0.11 2.65
N TRP A 220 -15.13 0.83 2.87
CA TRP A 220 -15.31 2.24 2.51
C TRP A 220 -14.25 2.75 1.56
N THR A 221 -13.15 2.01 1.36
CA THR A 221 -12.05 2.43 0.49
C THR A 221 -11.47 1.23 -0.24
N ALA A 222 -11.12 1.43 -1.50
CA ALA A 222 -10.15 0.64 -2.21
C ALA A 222 -8.74 1.23 -2.02
N TYR A 223 -7.74 0.44 -2.37
CA TYR A 223 -6.34 0.83 -2.35
C TYR A 223 -5.68 0.40 -3.64
N ALA A 224 -4.77 1.24 -4.15
CA ALA A 224 -3.89 0.87 -5.26
C ALA A 224 -2.44 1.22 -4.93
N ILE A 225 -1.51 0.41 -5.44
CA ILE A 225 -0.07 0.69 -5.42
C ILE A 225 0.41 0.80 -6.86
N GLU A 226 1.01 1.94 -7.20
CA GLU A 226 1.59 2.19 -8.53
C GLU A 226 3.06 2.57 -8.39
N LEU A 227 3.91 1.96 -9.22
CA LEU A 227 5.26 2.46 -9.45
C LEU A 227 5.24 3.45 -10.61
N LYS A 228 5.47 4.73 -10.33
CA LYS A 228 5.43 5.82 -11.30
C LYS A 228 6.62 6.76 -11.10
N ASN A 229 7.41 6.96 -12.15
CA ASN A 229 8.60 7.82 -12.14
C ASN A 229 9.58 7.46 -11.00
N ASP A 230 9.93 6.18 -10.86
CA ASP A 230 10.76 5.63 -9.78
C ASP A 230 10.22 5.83 -8.36
N ASN A 231 8.98 6.31 -8.22
CA ASN A 231 8.33 6.53 -6.94
C ASN A 231 7.17 5.56 -6.78
N LEU A 232 7.05 5.01 -5.58
CA LEU A 232 5.97 4.10 -5.22
C LEU A 232 4.87 4.90 -4.52
N TRP A 233 3.70 4.92 -5.14
CA TRP A 233 2.53 5.67 -4.68
C TRP A 233 1.48 4.72 -4.13
N LEU A 234 0.89 5.10 -2.99
CA LEU A 234 -0.32 4.51 -2.43
C LEU A 234 -1.50 5.39 -2.74
N TYR A 235 -2.51 4.84 -3.40
CA TYR A 235 -3.80 5.46 -3.60
C TYR A 235 -4.82 4.87 -2.61
N TYR A 236 -5.69 5.73 -2.07
CA TYR A 236 -6.72 5.39 -1.10
C TYR A 236 -7.88 6.39 -1.19
N ASP A 237 -8.94 6.18 -0.41
CA ASP A 237 -10.13 7.05 -0.35
C ASP A 237 -10.86 7.15 -1.70
N TYR A 238 -11.13 6.00 -2.31
CA TYR A 238 -11.98 5.88 -3.50
C TYR A 238 -12.80 4.58 -3.46
N GLN A 239 -13.94 4.58 -4.16
CA GLN A 239 -14.95 3.53 -4.14
C GLN A 239 -15.29 3.06 -5.57
N PRO A 240 -14.67 1.97 -6.06
CA PRO A 240 -14.94 1.43 -7.39
C PRO A 240 -16.43 1.13 -7.63
N TRP A 241 -17.16 0.68 -6.61
CA TRP A 241 -18.60 0.42 -6.71
C TRP A 241 -19.45 1.68 -6.95
N GLN A 242 -18.91 2.88 -6.72
CA GLN A 242 -19.52 4.16 -7.08
C GLN A 242 -19.07 4.65 -8.47
N GLY A 243 -18.22 3.90 -9.18
CA GLY A 243 -17.66 4.28 -10.47
C GLY A 243 -16.38 5.12 -10.38
N GLU A 244 -15.80 5.25 -9.18
CA GLU A 244 -14.55 5.98 -8.96
C GLU A 244 -13.32 5.15 -9.36
N HIS A 245 -12.24 5.84 -9.71
CA HIS A 245 -10.99 5.22 -10.13
C HIS A 245 -9.78 5.77 -9.34
N TYR A 246 -8.75 4.95 -9.17
CA TYR A 246 -7.65 5.23 -8.24
C TYR A 246 -6.82 6.46 -8.64
N ASP A 247 -6.67 6.76 -9.94
CA ASP A 247 -5.82 7.84 -10.46
C ASP A 247 -6.56 9.17 -10.66
N THR A 248 -7.89 9.16 -10.75
CA THR A 248 -8.73 10.35 -10.93
C THR A 248 -9.37 10.82 -9.64
N ASP A 249 -9.85 9.89 -8.81
CA ASP A 249 -10.68 10.19 -7.64
C ASP A 249 -9.95 9.89 -6.33
N GLY A 250 -9.03 8.91 -6.34
CA GLY A 250 -8.25 8.51 -5.18
C GLY A 250 -7.25 9.55 -4.69
N LYS A 251 -7.09 9.64 -3.37
CA LYS A 251 -5.99 10.35 -2.73
C LYS A 251 -4.70 9.57 -2.86
N GLN A 252 -3.59 10.28 -3.05
CA GLN A 252 -2.27 9.67 -3.20
C GLN A 252 -1.33 10.02 -2.03
N ALA A 253 -0.49 9.07 -1.66
CA ALA A 253 0.61 9.24 -0.71
C ALA A 253 1.88 8.56 -1.24
N LEU A 254 3.01 9.28 -1.19
CA LEU A 254 4.31 8.73 -1.53
C LEU A 254 4.78 7.79 -0.41
N ILE A 255 5.06 6.53 -0.74
CA ILE A 255 5.47 5.52 0.26
C ILE A 255 6.93 5.11 0.14
N ALA A 256 7.54 5.26 -1.04
CA ALA A 256 8.98 5.09 -1.24
C ALA A 256 9.47 5.82 -2.48
N GLU A 257 10.70 6.32 -2.42
CA GLU A 257 11.42 6.95 -3.52
C GLU A 257 12.53 6.02 -4.01
N ASP A 258 13.04 6.31 -5.21
CA ASP A 258 14.15 5.57 -5.84
C ASP A 258 13.87 4.06 -5.91
N ILE A 259 12.71 3.68 -6.43
CA ILE A 259 12.29 2.30 -6.63
C ILE A 259 12.54 1.89 -8.08
N SER A 260 13.34 0.84 -8.27
CA SER A 260 13.61 0.27 -9.60
C SER A 260 12.55 -0.73 -10.05
N ALA A 261 11.88 -1.41 -9.11
CA ALA A 261 10.85 -2.38 -9.42
C ALA A 261 9.86 -2.57 -8.27
N PHE A 262 8.59 -2.71 -8.65
CA PHE A 262 7.52 -3.23 -7.81
C PHE A 262 6.93 -4.43 -8.53
N ARG A 263 6.95 -5.60 -7.89
CA ARG A 263 6.43 -6.83 -8.46
C ARG A 263 5.49 -7.49 -7.50
N PHE A 264 4.43 -8.08 -8.03
CA PHE A 264 3.48 -8.84 -7.25
C PHE A 264 3.04 -10.08 -8.01
N ARG A 265 2.70 -11.13 -7.27
CA ARG A 265 2.13 -12.36 -7.84
C ARG A 265 1.19 -13.00 -6.84
N SER A 266 0.15 -13.66 -7.33
CA SER A 266 -0.74 -14.44 -6.49
C SER A 266 -0.53 -15.94 -6.70
N ALA A 267 -0.71 -16.71 -5.63
CA ALA A 267 -0.84 -18.17 -5.67
C ALA A 267 -2.02 -18.57 -4.78
N GLY A 268 -3.17 -18.83 -5.41
CA GLY A 268 -4.42 -19.03 -4.69
C GLY A 268 -4.83 -17.78 -3.91
N SER A 269 -4.89 -17.87 -2.58
CA SER A 269 -5.20 -16.72 -1.72
C SER A 269 -3.96 -15.93 -1.29
N LEU A 270 -2.75 -16.43 -1.51
CA LEU A 270 -1.53 -15.74 -1.10
C LEU A 270 -1.11 -14.70 -2.14
N ILE A 271 -0.75 -13.50 -1.70
CA ILE A 271 -0.12 -12.47 -2.54
C ILE A 271 1.32 -12.28 -2.08
N LYS A 272 2.28 -12.49 -2.97
CA LYS A 272 3.68 -12.13 -2.75
C LYS A 272 3.94 -10.78 -3.40
N ILE A 273 4.50 -9.85 -2.63
CA ILE A 273 4.96 -8.54 -3.09
C ILE A 273 6.48 -8.45 -2.98
N GLN A 274 7.10 -7.70 -3.89
CA GLN A 274 8.53 -7.40 -3.92
C GLN A 274 8.71 -5.92 -4.28
N VAL A 275 9.55 -5.22 -3.52
CA VAL A 275 9.97 -3.84 -3.82
C VAL A 275 11.49 -3.80 -3.88
N CYS A 276 12.04 -3.23 -4.95
CA CYS A 276 13.48 -3.04 -5.15
C CYS A 276 13.82 -1.55 -5.10
N ALA A 277 14.56 -1.12 -4.09
CA ALA A 277 15.09 0.24 -4.00
C ALA A 277 16.45 0.31 -4.71
N LYS A 278 16.73 1.40 -5.42
CA LYS A 278 17.99 1.66 -6.14
C LYS A 278 18.74 2.84 -5.54
N SER A 279 20.05 2.87 -5.71
CA SER A 279 20.88 4.03 -5.38
C SER A 279 21.24 4.82 -6.63
N ASN A 280 21.16 6.15 -6.57
CA ASN A 280 21.54 7.06 -7.65
C ASN A 280 23.04 7.41 -7.67
N LEU A 281 23.92 6.50 -7.29
CA LEU A 281 25.37 6.74 -7.33
C LEU A 281 25.88 6.72 -8.78
N PRO A 282 26.57 7.78 -9.26
CA PRO A 282 27.16 7.78 -10.58
C PRO A 282 28.21 6.66 -10.72
N GLY A 283 28.01 5.78 -11.70
CA GLY A 283 28.95 4.71 -12.06
C GLY A 283 28.73 3.34 -11.38
N LYS A 284 27.76 3.20 -10.46
CA LYS A 284 27.39 1.92 -9.85
C LYS A 284 25.87 1.86 -9.61
N GLU A 285 25.13 1.23 -10.53
CA GLU A 285 23.72 0.89 -10.29
C GLU A 285 23.67 -0.25 -9.26
N TYR A 286 23.25 0.08 -8.04
CA TYR A 286 23.04 -0.88 -6.96
C TYR A 286 21.58 -0.85 -6.56
N ALA A 287 20.92 -2.00 -6.59
CA ALA A 287 19.54 -2.16 -6.18
C ALA A 287 19.40 -3.29 -5.17
N LEU A 288 18.48 -3.12 -4.23
CA LEU A 288 18.20 -4.09 -3.19
C LEU A 288 16.70 -4.34 -3.06
N CYS A 289 16.33 -5.62 -3.08
CA CYS A 289 14.94 -6.04 -3.05
C CYS A 289 14.54 -6.63 -1.69
N LYS A 290 13.32 -6.30 -1.26
CA LYS A 290 12.62 -6.94 -0.15
C LYS A 290 11.33 -7.57 -0.63
N GLU A 291 10.93 -8.63 0.05
CA GLU A 291 9.75 -9.41 -0.32
C GLU A 291 8.93 -9.75 0.92
N LYS A 292 7.62 -9.85 0.73
CA LYS A 292 6.71 -10.35 1.75
C LYS A 292 5.54 -11.09 1.11
N THR A 293 5.05 -12.10 1.81
CA THR A 293 3.88 -12.87 1.41
C THR A 293 2.75 -12.58 2.40
N VAL A 294 1.57 -12.27 1.87
CA VAL A 294 0.36 -11.95 2.61
C VAL A 294 -0.72 -12.98 2.28
N TYR A 295 -1.50 -13.40 3.28
CA TYR A 295 -2.62 -14.33 3.13
C TYR A 295 -3.96 -13.62 3.05
#